data_AF-A0A8B3CQJ6-F1
#
_entry.id   AF-A0A8B3CQJ6-F1
#
_cell.length_a   1.000
_cell.length_b   1.000
_cell.length_c   1.000
_cell.angle_alpha   90.00
_cell.angle_beta   90.00
_cell.angle_gamma   90.00
#
_symmetry.space_group_name_H-M   'P 1'
#
loop_
_entity.id
_entity.type
_entity.pdbx_description
1 polymer ?
#
loop_
_entity_poly.entity_id
_entity_poly.type
_entity_poly.pdbx_seq_one_letter_code
_entity_poly.pdbx_strand_id
1 'polypeptide(L)'
;MTTLDDVLQRYPSSLFTRDPESRIGKRWTADLELLNEARVVLESLRGLTDFRVQQGVVLDLIGKNLKQPRDGMDDFRYRVFLSIARQKRKSKGDIHSMNEIGSQILAGTGTLYEIQELCYGGVPEFLEGALTLNGESPLSGNTKRPATIRVVFSGSVDSVVVAPEFNQAISQIRAGGVNAIISYRFETSTLSGILYGASLRSNRLDGSWNLYNSTLFSYSNVQIFPYEIAFGVGGLNAGIPRVPQPSDTGLQDEVLRKLVEIRTNPDGTRNFQVTIKQAEAIGASINELALFDENGDLLFLKTFPSKPKDNLIVYDFVIKEEFL
;
A
#
# COMPACT_ATOMS: atom_id res chain seq x y z
N MET A 1 -39.08 -15.23 -1.76
CA MET A 1 -40.39 -15.17 -1.09
C MET A 1 -40.83 -16.60 -0.79
N THR A 2 -41.49 -16.82 0.34
CA THR A 2 -42.04 -18.15 0.67
C THR A 2 -43.33 -18.34 -0.11
N THR A 3 -43.50 -19.50 -0.74
CA THR A 3 -44.70 -19.81 -1.54
C THR A 3 -45.71 -20.61 -0.72
N LEU A 4 -46.98 -20.61 -1.15
CA LEU A 4 -48.03 -21.38 -0.48
C LEU A 4 -47.71 -22.88 -0.48
N ASP A 5 -47.13 -23.38 -1.56
CA ASP A 5 -46.71 -24.78 -1.69
C ASP A 5 -45.62 -25.14 -0.67
N ASP A 6 -44.65 -24.26 -0.42
CA ASP A 6 -43.61 -24.48 0.60
C ASP A 6 -44.20 -24.66 2.01
N VAL A 7 -45.29 -23.96 2.31
CA VAL A 7 -45.96 -24.02 3.61
C VAL A 7 -46.81 -25.29 3.71
N LEU A 8 -47.59 -25.61 2.66
CA LEU A 8 -48.45 -26.79 2.64
C LEU A 8 -47.65 -28.10 2.64
N GLN A 9 -46.45 -28.12 2.06
CA GLN A 9 -45.55 -29.27 2.10
C GLN A 9 -45.00 -29.58 3.50
N ARG A 10 -44.92 -28.59 4.41
CA ARG A 10 -44.47 -28.80 5.80
C ARG A 10 -45.50 -29.52 6.66
N TYR A 11 -46.76 -29.60 6.22
CA TYR A 11 -47.80 -30.33 6.94
C TYR A 11 -47.78 -31.82 6.57
N PRO A 12 -47.92 -32.73 7.54
CA PRO A 12 -48.05 -34.16 7.25
C PRO A 12 -49.34 -34.42 6.47
N SER A 13 -49.24 -35.04 5.29
CA SER A 13 -50.37 -35.39 4.42
C SER A 13 -51.32 -36.42 5.03
N SER A 14 -50.90 -37.09 6.11
CA SER A 14 -51.74 -38.03 6.87
C SER A 14 -52.81 -37.35 7.73
N LEU A 15 -52.66 -36.06 8.03
CA LEU A 15 -53.55 -35.33 8.94
C LEU A 15 -54.21 -34.10 8.30
N PHE A 16 -53.59 -33.49 7.30
CA PHE A 16 -54.09 -32.26 6.68
C PHE A 16 -54.09 -32.33 5.16
N THR A 17 -55.18 -31.84 4.55
CA THR A 17 -55.30 -31.66 3.10
C THR A 17 -54.36 -30.55 2.63
N ARG A 18 -53.47 -30.88 1.69
CA ARG A 18 -52.50 -29.95 1.08
C ARG A 18 -53.05 -29.21 -0.15
N ASP A 19 -54.37 -29.21 -0.33
CA ASP A 19 -55.05 -28.54 -1.44
C ASP A 19 -55.08 -27.02 -1.19
N PRO A 20 -54.58 -26.18 -2.12
CA PRO A 20 -54.67 -24.73 -2.03
C PRO A 20 -56.10 -24.19 -1.82
N GLU A 21 -57.12 -24.87 -2.35
CA GLU A 21 -58.53 -24.46 -2.24
C GLU A 21 -59.20 -24.88 -0.91
N SER A 22 -58.50 -25.67 -0.08
CA SER A 22 -58.93 -26.04 1.27
C SER A 22 -59.12 -24.81 2.14
N ARG A 23 -59.99 -24.90 3.17
CA ARG A 23 -60.13 -23.86 4.21
C ARG A 23 -58.78 -23.48 4.84
N ILE A 24 -57.88 -24.47 4.98
CA ILE A 24 -56.53 -24.26 5.52
C ILE A 24 -55.64 -23.55 4.48
N GLY A 25 -55.72 -23.95 3.21
CA GLY A 25 -55.02 -23.29 2.10
C GLY A 25 -55.39 -21.82 1.98
N LYS A 26 -56.70 -21.50 1.92
CA LYS A 26 -57.22 -20.13 1.86
C LYS A 26 -56.80 -19.26 3.04
N ARG A 27 -56.78 -19.83 4.25
CA ARG A 27 -56.29 -19.12 5.44
C ARG A 27 -54.79 -18.84 5.34
N TRP A 28 -54.00 -19.84 4.95
CA TRP A 28 -52.57 -19.65 4.75
C TRP A 28 -52.26 -18.66 3.65
N THR A 29 -53.03 -18.59 2.57
CA THR A 29 -52.84 -17.59 1.51
C THR A 29 -52.92 -16.17 2.06
N ALA A 30 -53.94 -15.87 2.87
CA ALA A 30 -54.09 -14.55 3.50
C ALA A 30 -52.97 -14.26 4.52
N ASP A 31 -52.60 -15.25 5.34
CA ASP A 31 -51.52 -15.10 6.33
C ASP A 31 -50.14 -14.98 5.67
N LEU A 32 -49.91 -15.64 4.52
CA LEU A 32 -48.64 -15.60 3.77
C LEU A 32 -48.39 -14.24 3.15
N GLU A 33 -49.44 -13.56 2.69
CA GLU A 33 -49.35 -12.20 2.15
C GLU A 33 -48.80 -11.25 3.22
N LEU A 34 -49.42 -11.27 4.41
CA LEU A 34 -48.98 -10.48 5.57
C LEU A 34 -47.57 -10.84 6.04
N LEU A 35 -47.25 -12.14 6.09
CA LEU A 35 -45.91 -12.60 6.51
C LEU A 35 -44.83 -12.23 5.50
N ASN A 36 -45.12 -12.29 4.20
CA ASN A 36 -44.18 -11.87 3.16
C ASN A 36 -43.96 -10.35 3.21
N GLU A 37 -45.00 -9.55 3.45
CA GLU A 37 -44.89 -8.10 3.65
C GLU A 37 -43.99 -7.78 4.86
N ALA A 38 -44.27 -8.39 6.02
CA ALA A 38 -43.45 -8.23 7.22
C ALA A 38 -41.99 -8.61 6.98
N ARG A 39 -41.76 -9.67 6.20
CA ARG A 39 -40.41 -10.12 5.83
C ARG A 39 -39.70 -9.12 4.93
N VAL A 40 -40.39 -8.51 3.96
CA VAL A 40 -39.81 -7.45 3.11
C VAL A 40 -39.40 -6.24 3.95
N VAL A 41 -40.21 -5.85 4.94
CA VAL A 41 -39.85 -4.80 5.90
C VAL A 41 -38.63 -5.19 6.74
N LEU A 42 -38.55 -6.43 7.22
CA LEU A 42 -37.37 -6.91 7.96
C LEU A 42 -36.10 -6.98 7.08
N GLU A 43 -36.23 -7.38 5.81
CA GLU A 43 -35.13 -7.39 4.84
C GLU A 43 -34.65 -5.96 4.53
N SER A 44 -35.55 -4.99 4.40
CA SER A 44 -35.18 -3.59 4.21
C SER A 44 -34.48 -2.99 5.43
N LEU A 45 -34.94 -3.32 6.65
CA LEU A 45 -34.28 -2.94 7.90
C LEU A 45 -32.88 -3.55 8.02
N ARG A 46 -32.69 -4.79 7.56
CA ARG A 46 -31.36 -5.42 7.52
C ARG A 46 -30.43 -4.66 6.58
N GLY A 47 -30.94 -4.20 5.44
CA GLY A 47 -30.19 -3.37 4.49
C GLY A 47 -29.67 -2.06 5.08
N LEU A 48 -30.41 -1.44 6.01
CA LEU A 48 -30.00 -0.21 6.71
C LEU A 48 -28.72 -0.38 7.56
N THR A 49 -28.40 -1.60 7.97
CA THR A 49 -27.17 -1.87 8.74
C THR A 49 -25.93 -2.04 7.88
N ASP A 50 -26.06 -2.21 6.56
CA ASP A 50 -24.92 -2.40 5.66
C ASP A 50 -24.33 -1.06 5.21
N PHE A 51 -23.34 -0.58 5.96
CA PHE A 51 -22.63 0.68 5.67
C PHE A 51 -22.00 0.73 4.27
N ARG A 52 -21.79 -0.40 3.57
CA ARG A 52 -21.22 -0.41 2.21
C ARG A 52 -22.17 0.23 1.18
N VAL A 53 -23.47 0.10 1.41
CA VAL A 53 -24.52 0.55 0.50
C VAL A 53 -25.14 1.87 0.96
N GLN A 54 -25.15 2.12 2.27
CA GLN A 54 -25.79 3.30 2.87
C GLN A 54 -25.01 4.60 2.63
N GLN A 55 -25.74 5.72 2.61
CA GLN A 55 -25.22 7.06 2.30
C GLN A 55 -25.72 8.10 3.32
N GLY A 56 -24.97 9.19 3.49
CA GLY A 56 -25.40 10.34 4.29
C GLY A 56 -25.71 10.04 5.76
N VAL A 57 -26.89 10.47 6.23
CA VAL A 57 -27.27 10.46 7.67
C VAL A 57 -27.34 9.04 8.26
N VAL A 58 -27.74 8.04 7.47
CA VAL A 58 -27.78 6.64 7.92
C VAL A 58 -26.37 6.13 8.18
N LEU A 59 -25.41 6.54 7.35
CA LEU A 59 -24.00 6.21 7.52
C LEU A 59 -23.44 6.85 8.80
N ASP A 60 -23.85 8.08 9.12
CA ASP A 60 -23.48 8.79 10.34
C ASP A 60 -24.02 8.10 11.61
N LEU A 61 -25.26 7.59 11.55
CA LEU A 61 -25.86 6.80 12.63
C LEU A 61 -25.10 5.49 12.87
N ILE A 62 -24.67 4.80 11.80
CA ILE A 62 -23.83 3.62 11.91
C ILE A 62 -22.48 3.98 12.55
N GLY A 63 -21.87 5.10 12.14
CA GLY A 63 -20.64 5.60 12.74
C GLY A 63 -20.76 5.93 14.22
N LYS A 64 -21.87 6.55 14.64
CA LYS A 64 -22.15 6.78 16.06
C LYS A 64 -22.16 5.48 16.86
N ASN A 65 -22.77 4.41 16.35
CA ASN A 65 -22.74 3.08 16.97
C ASN A 65 -21.32 2.47 17.00
N LEU A 66 -20.54 2.71 15.96
CA LEU A 66 -19.14 2.32 15.88
C LEU A 66 -18.18 3.26 16.64
N LYS A 67 -18.69 4.32 17.29
CA LYS A 67 -17.91 5.37 17.95
C LYS A 67 -16.88 6.02 17.00
N GLN A 68 -17.23 6.12 15.73
CA GLN A 68 -16.42 6.74 14.69
C GLN A 68 -17.16 7.97 14.16
N PRO A 69 -16.74 9.19 14.52
CA PRO A 69 -17.32 10.42 13.98
C PRO A 69 -16.90 10.62 12.51
N ARG A 70 -17.65 11.45 11.79
CA ARG A 70 -17.45 11.70 10.35
C ARG A 70 -16.37 12.72 10.05
N ASP A 71 -16.09 13.66 10.95
CA ASP A 71 -14.99 14.64 10.86
C ASP A 71 -14.84 15.30 9.46
N GLY A 72 -15.96 15.61 8.80
CA GLY A 72 -15.96 16.25 7.47
C GLY A 72 -15.59 15.35 6.29
N MET A 73 -15.46 14.03 6.49
CA MET A 73 -15.11 13.08 5.43
C MET A 73 -16.27 12.87 4.43
N ASP A 74 -15.89 12.67 3.17
CA ASP A 74 -16.80 12.23 2.10
C ASP A 74 -17.32 10.81 2.37
N ASP A 75 -18.50 10.50 1.84
CA ASP A 75 -19.19 9.21 2.02
C ASP A 75 -18.30 8.02 1.63
N PHE A 76 -17.54 8.12 0.53
CA PHE A 76 -16.65 7.04 0.10
C PHE A 76 -15.56 6.76 1.16
N ARG A 77 -14.86 7.81 1.60
CA ARG A 77 -13.80 7.72 2.61
C ARG A 77 -14.38 7.24 3.94
N TYR A 78 -15.54 7.76 4.32
CA TYR A 78 -16.17 7.42 5.59
C TYR A 78 -16.61 5.94 5.65
N ARG A 79 -17.09 5.36 4.54
CA ARG A 79 -17.37 3.91 4.45
C ARG A 79 -16.13 3.06 4.70
N VAL A 80 -14.97 3.49 4.17
CA VAL A 80 -13.70 2.83 4.44
C VAL A 80 -13.37 2.94 5.94
N PHE A 81 -13.49 4.11 6.56
CA PHE A 81 -13.25 4.25 7.99
C PHE A 81 -14.21 3.41 8.87
N LEU A 82 -15.47 3.25 8.46
CA LEU A 82 -16.43 2.40 9.16
C LEU A 82 -16.10 0.91 9.03
N SER A 83 -15.56 0.47 7.88
CA SER A 83 -15.08 -0.92 7.72
C SER A 83 -13.90 -1.19 8.67
N ILE A 84 -12.97 -0.24 8.78
CA ILE A 84 -11.85 -0.30 9.74
C ILE A 84 -12.38 -0.38 11.16
N ALA A 85 -13.28 0.51 11.57
CA ALA A 85 -13.80 0.56 12.93
C ALA A 85 -14.52 -0.75 13.31
N ARG A 86 -15.28 -1.33 12.39
CA ARG A 86 -15.93 -2.64 12.58
C ARG A 86 -14.90 -3.76 12.73
N GLN A 87 -13.92 -3.83 11.83
CA GLN A 87 -12.93 -4.90 11.85
C GLN A 87 -11.95 -4.76 13.02
N LYS A 88 -11.63 -3.53 13.46
CA LYS A 88 -10.88 -3.25 14.70
C LYS A 88 -11.58 -3.82 15.94
N ARG A 89 -12.92 -3.76 15.99
CA ARG A 89 -13.70 -4.37 17.09
C ARG A 89 -13.78 -5.89 17.00
N LYS A 90 -13.65 -6.46 15.79
CA LYS A 90 -13.65 -7.91 15.57
C LYS A 90 -12.26 -8.53 15.79
N SER A 91 -11.21 -7.76 15.52
CA SER A 91 -9.82 -8.16 15.69
C SER A 91 -9.52 -8.42 17.16
N LYS A 92 -8.78 -9.51 17.41
CA LYS A 92 -8.24 -9.83 18.75
C LYS A 92 -6.89 -9.16 18.99
N GLY A 93 -6.44 -8.28 18.08
CA GLY A 93 -5.11 -7.68 18.10
C GLY A 93 -4.02 -8.51 17.41
N ASP A 94 -4.40 -9.52 16.62
CA ASP A 94 -3.47 -10.33 15.83
C ASP A 94 -3.06 -9.64 14.52
N ILE A 95 -1.79 -9.87 14.11
CA ILE A 95 -1.18 -9.26 12.91
C ILE A 95 -1.98 -9.59 11.64
N HIS A 96 -2.52 -10.82 11.53
CA HIS A 96 -3.32 -11.22 10.37
C HIS A 96 -4.59 -10.38 10.22
N SER A 97 -5.34 -10.18 11.30
CA SER A 97 -6.51 -9.30 11.28
C SER A 97 -6.12 -7.85 10.94
N MET A 98 -4.96 -7.37 11.40
CA MET A 98 -4.49 -6.03 11.05
C MET A 98 -4.05 -5.91 9.57
N ASN A 99 -3.44 -6.94 9.01
CA ASN A 99 -3.10 -7.01 7.58
C ASN A 99 -4.35 -7.05 6.70
N GLU A 100 -5.39 -7.79 7.12
CA GLU A 100 -6.67 -7.80 6.42
C GLU A 100 -7.35 -6.42 6.46
N ILE A 101 -7.29 -5.73 7.61
CA ILE A 101 -7.77 -4.35 7.74
C ILE A 101 -7.02 -3.44 6.77
N GLY A 102 -5.69 -3.40 6.83
CA GLY A 102 -4.89 -2.51 5.99
C GLY A 102 -5.04 -2.81 4.50
N SER A 103 -5.15 -4.08 4.13
CA SER A 103 -5.39 -4.49 2.74
C SER A 103 -6.77 -4.03 2.24
N GLN A 104 -7.81 -4.05 3.08
CA GLN A 104 -9.13 -3.54 2.71
C GLN A 104 -9.19 -2.01 2.58
N ILE A 105 -8.37 -1.27 3.34
CA ILE A 105 -8.28 0.19 3.24
C ILE A 105 -7.64 0.61 1.92
N LEU A 106 -6.59 -0.10 1.51
CA LEU A 106 -5.84 0.18 0.28
C LEU A 106 -6.35 -0.58 -0.94
N ALA A 107 -7.39 -1.40 -0.77
CA ALA A 107 -8.02 -2.12 -1.86
C ALA A 107 -8.53 -1.10 -2.90
N GLY A 108 -7.86 -1.06 -4.06
CA GLY A 108 -8.18 -0.15 -5.16
C GLY A 108 -7.11 0.91 -5.47
N THR A 109 -6.11 1.14 -4.61
CA THR A 109 -5.02 2.11 -4.88
C THR A 109 -3.74 1.47 -5.42
N GLY A 110 -3.74 0.15 -5.63
CA GLY A 110 -2.54 -0.60 -6.06
C GLY A 110 -1.40 -0.61 -5.03
N THR A 111 -1.70 -0.27 -3.76
CA THR A 111 -0.74 -0.28 -2.66
C THR A 111 -0.92 -1.55 -1.84
N LEU A 112 0.14 -2.34 -1.71
CA LEU A 112 0.20 -3.49 -0.82
C LEU A 112 0.50 -3.02 0.60
N TYR A 113 -0.20 -3.62 1.56
CA TYR A 113 -0.05 -3.34 2.98
C TYR A 113 0.54 -4.57 3.67
N GLU A 114 1.67 -4.39 4.35
CA GLU A 114 2.28 -5.45 5.13
C GLU A 114 2.69 -4.93 6.50
N ILE A 115 2.23 -5.61 7.54
CA ILE A 115 2.75 -5.45 8.90
C ILE A 115 3.81 -6.50 9.16
N GLN A 116 5.00 -6.02 9.51
CA GLN A 116 6.13 -6.82 9.96
C GLN A 116 6.39 -6.54 11.43
N GLU A 117 6.47 -7.59 12.24
CA GLU A 117 6.98 -7.47 13.59
C GLU A 117 8.51 -7.50 13.54
N LEU A 118 9.15 -6.40 13.97
CA LEU A 118 10.62 -6.32 14.03
C LEU A 118 11.19 -6.98 15.30
N CYS A 119 10.32 -7.47 16.18
CA CYS A 119 10.67 -8.10 17.44
C CYS A 119 10.21 -9.55 17.44
N TYR A 120 11.04 -10.42 16.87
CA TYR A 120 10.99 -11.85 17.19
C TYR A 120 12.34 -12.24 17.78
N GLY A 121 12.31 -12.98 18.89
CA GLY A 121 13.48 -13.40 19.65
C GLY A 121 14.50 -14.10 18.76
N GLY A 122 15.50 -13.36 18.30
CA GLY A 122 16.72 -13.91 17.75
C GLY A 122 17.64 -14.42 18.86
N VAL A 123 18.65 -15.19 18.47
CA VAL A 123 19.75 -15.61 19.35
C VAL A 123 20.37 -14.33 19.96
N PRO A 124 20.57 -14.25 21.28
CA PRO A 124 21.17 -13.07 21.88
C PRO A 124 22.57 -12.86 21.31
N GLU A 125 22.76 -11.78 20.56
CA GLU A 125 24.10 -11.34 20.15
C GLU A 125 24.75 -10.62 21.34
N PHE A 126 25.99 -10.99 21.68
CA PHE A 126 26.73 -10.57 22.88
C PHE A 126 27.17 -9.09 22.89
N LEU A 127 26.43 -8.19 22.26
CA LEU A 127 26.78 -6.78 22.16
C LEU A 127 25.96 -5.95 23.18
N GLU A 128 26.66 -5.20 24.03
CA GLU A 128 26.13 -4.46 25.18
C GLU A 128 25.31 -3.20 24.82
N GLY A 129 24.99 -2.96 23.54
CA GLY A 129 24.17 -1.80 23.14
C GLY A 129 24.85 -0.44 23.19
N ALA A 130 26.13 -0.36 23.61
CA ALA A 130 26.88 0.88 23.75
C ALA A 130 27.38 1.48 22.41
N LEU A 131 27.34 0.71 21.32
CA LEU A 131 27.79 1.11 19.99
C LEU A 131 26.62 1.15 19.00
N THR A 132 26.47 2.27 18.31
CA THR A 132 25.57 2.43 17.15
C THR A 132 26.41 2.47 15.88
N LEU A 133 26.29 1.48 14.99
CA LEU A 133 27.03 1.48 13.71
C LEU A 133 26.46 2.48 12.69
N ASN A 134 25.17 2.81 12.77
CA ASN A 134 24.46 3.65 11.80
C ASN A 134 23.61 4.76 12.43
N GLY A 135 23.74 4.98 13.74
CA GLY A 135 23.03 6.03 14.49
C GLY A 135 21.52 5.82 14.68
N GLU A 136 20.94 4.73 14.17
CA GLU A 136 19.49 4.52 14.16
C GLU A 136 19.02 3.36 15.03
N SER A 137 19.88 2.38 15.30
CA SER A 137 19.54 1.25 16.17
C SER A 137 20.73 0.89 17.06
N PRO A 138 20.60 0.93 18.39
CA PRO A 138 21.63 0.41 19.27
C PRO A 138 21.78 -1.10 19.04
N LEU A 139 23.02 -1.57 18.93
CA LEU A 139 23.35 -3.01 18.84
C LEU A 139 23.16 -3.66 20.21
N SER A 140 21.91 -3.80 20.63
CA SER A 140 21.52 -4.37 21.93
C SER A 140 21.11 -5.83 21.77
N GLY A 141 21.81 -6.72 22.46
CA GLY A 141 21.46 -8.14 22.61
C GLY A 141 20.24 -8.43 23.52
N ASN A 142 19.45 -7.43 23.88
CA ASN A 142 18.31 -7.59 24.77
C ASN A 142 17.04 -8.03 24.02
N THR A 143 16.42 -9.12 24.47
CA THR A 143 15.18 -9.70 23.94
C THR A 143 13.93 -8.88 24.27
N LYS A 144 14.01 -7.92 25.21
CA LYS A 144 12.94 -6.99 25.56
C LYS A 144 13.13 -5.65 24.85
N ARG A 145 13.01 -5.64 23.52
CA ARG A 145 12.72 -4.40 22.79
C ARG A 145 11.21 -4.12 22.91
N PRO A 146 10.76 -2.86 23.05
CA PRO A 146 9.33 -2.57 22.97
C PRO A 146 8.80 -3.15 21.66
N ALA A 147 7.65 -3.83 21.69
CA ALA A 147 7.05 -4.44 20.51
C ALA A 147 7.06 -3.40 19.38
N THR A 148 7.86 -3.66 18.35
CA THR A 148 8.06 -2.72 17.26
C THR A 148 7.43 -3.30 16.01
N ILE A 149 6.43 -2.61 15.52
CA ILE A 149 5.67 -2.99 14.34
C ILE A 149 6.12 -2.07 13.20
N ARG A 150 6.56 -2.65 12.08
CA ARG A 150 6.79 -1.93 10.84
C ARG A 150 5.59 -2.11 9.93
N VAL A 151 5.00 -1.01 9.51
CA VAL A 151 3.93 -0.98 8.52
C VAL A 151 4.55 -0.56 7.20
N VAL A 152 4.54 -1.44 6.21
CA VAL A 152 5.10 -1.20 4.88
C VAL A 152 3.97 -1.00 3.88
N PHE A 153 3.99 0.15 3.20
CA PHE A 153 3.14 0.49 2.08
C PHE A 153 3.95 0.34 0.81
N SER A 154 3.75 -0.72 0.02
CA SER A 154 4.51 -0.92 -1.21
C SER A 154 3.67 -0.79 -2.48
N GLY A 155 4.20 -0.16 -3.51
CA GLY A 155 3.54 -0.09 -4.82
C GLY A 155 4.27 0.81 -5.80
N SER A 156 3.69 1.05 -6.97
CA SER A 156 4.30 1.93 -7.98
C SER A 156 4.42 3.37 -7.46
N VAL A 157 5.56 4.02 -7.74
CA VAL A 157 5.78 5.45 -7.44
C VAL A 157 4.63 6.32 -7.97
N ASP A 158 4.04 5.96 -9.12
CA ASP A 158 3.01 6.75 -9.78
C ASP A 158 1.63 6.62 -9.10
N SER A 159 1.30 5.47 -8.51
CA SER A 159 -0.03 5.18 -7.95
C SER A 159 -0.12 5.28 -6.43
N VAL A 160 0.99 5.05 -5.71
CA VAL A 160 0.98 5.04 -4.24
C VAL A 160 0.73 6.44 -3.70
N VAL A 161 -0.36 6.62 -2.97
CA VAL A 161 -0.70 7.89 -2.34
C VAL A 161 -0.22 7.89 -0.89
N VAL A 162 0.53 8.92 -0.51
CA VAL A 162 0.91 9.15 0.89
C VAL A 162 -0.20 9.98 1.54
N ALA A 163 -0.83 9.44 2.57
CA ALA A 163 -1.94 10.08 3.29
C ALA A 163 -1.49 10.50 4.71
N PRO A 164 -1.18 11.79 4.94
CA PRO A 164 -0.67 12.27 6.23
C PRO A 164 -1.61 11.99 7.42
N GLU A 165 -2.93 11.99 7.20
CA GLU A 165 -3.93 11.70 8.23
C GLU A 165 -3.80 10.26 8.75
N PHE A 166 -3.47 9.33 7.84
CA PHE A 166 -3.23 7.95 8.20
C PHE A 166 -1.94 7.81 9.03
N ASN A 167 -0.90 8.55 8.68
CA ASN A 167 0.36 8.56 9.43
C ASN A 167 0.15 9.04 10.87
N GLN A 168 -0.66 10.08 11.06
CA GLN A 168 -1.02 10.58 12.38
C GLN A 168 -1.84 9.57 13.18
N ALA A 169 -2.81 8.90 12.55
CA ALA A 169 -3.63 7.87 13.21
C ALA A 169 -2.79 6.69 13.71
N ILE A 170 -1.81 6.22 12.92
CA ILE A 170 -0.88 5.17 13.35
C ILE A 170 0.08 5.68 14.42
N SER A 171 0.52 6.94 14.35
CA SER A 171 1.36 7.54 15.40
C SER A 171 0.65 7.61 16.76
N GLN A 172 -0.66 7.85 16.79
CA GLN A 172 -1.44 7.81 18.04
C GLN A 172 -1.46 6.42 18.69
N ILE A 173 -1.32 5.34 17.90
CA ILE A 173 -1.18 3.97 18.43
C ILE A 173 0.15 3.83 19.20
N ARG A 174 1.19 4.59 18.85
CA ARG A 174 2.49 4.59 19.56
C ARG A 174 2.36 4.96 21.04
N ALA A 175 1.38 5.78 21.40
CA ALA A 175 1.12 6.17 22.79
C ALA A 175 0.65 5.01 23.70
N GLY A 176 0.28 3.85 23.11
CA GLY A 176 -0.12 2.64 23.82
C GLY A 176 1.02 1.71 24.25
N GLY A 177 2.31 2.10 24.08
CA GLY A 177 3.47 1.31 24.50
C GLY A 177 4.08 0.40 23.42
N VAL A 178 3.64 0.53 22.17
CA VAL A 178 4.15 -0.22 20.99
C VAL A 178 4.79 0.78 20.03
N ASN A 179 6.03 0.57 19.61
CA ASN A 179 6.68 1.44 18.63
C ASN A 179 6.21 1.05 17.21
N ALA A 180 5.74 2.01 16.41
CA ALA A 180 5.23 1.72 15.06
C ALA A 180 6.04 2.47 14.00
N ILE A 181 6.83 1.81 13.15
CA ILE A 181 7.56 2.46 12.05
C ILE A 181 6.71 2.39 10.79
N ILE A 182 6.46 3.52 10.15
CA ILE A 182 5.75 3.57 8.87
C ILE A 182 6.79 3.67 7.77
N SER A 183 6.82 2.71 6.84
CA SER A 183 7.66 2.77 5.64
C SER A 183 6.77 2.78 4.39
N TYR A 184 7.06 3.70 3.47
CA TYR A 184 6.52 3.68 2.12
C TYR A 184 7.60 3.21 1.17
N ARG A 185 7.37 2.05 0.55
CA ARG A 185 8.23 1.49 -0.47
C ARG A 185 7.68 1.81 -1.86
N PHE A 186 8.37 2.68 -2.57
CA PHE A 186 8.01 3.05 -3.93
C PHE A 186 8.84 2.25 -4.92
N GLU A 187 8.15 1.55 -5.82
CA GLU A 187 8.78 0.78 -6.89
C GLU A 187 8.61 1.48 -8.23
N THR A 188 9.68 1.50 -9.01
CA THR A 188 9.69 2.02 -10.38
C THR A 188 10.68 1.25 -11.24
N SER A 189 10.64 1.47 -12.54
CA SER A 189 11.51 0.82 -13.53
C SER A 189 12.23 1.87 -14.36
N THR A 190 13.44 1.56 -14.82
CA THR A 190 14.19 2.40 -15.77
C THR A 190 13.45 2.66 -17.08
N LEU A 191 12.45 1.84 -17.43
CA LEU A 191 11.57 2.05 -18.59
C LEU A 191 10.54 3.18 -18.38
N SER A 192 10.30 3.57 -17.13
CA SER A 192 9.22 4.50 -16.78
C SER A 192 9.67 5.97 -16.68
N GLY A 193 10.90 6.26 -17.10
CA GLY A 193 11.49 7.60 -17.18
C GLY A 193 12.36 7.73 -18.44
N ILE A 194 13.24 8.72 -18.47
CA ILE A 194 14.21 8.90 -19.55
C ILE A 194 15.60 8.50 -19.06
N LEU A 195 16.31 7.72 -19.87
CA LEU A 195 17.73 7.44 -19.69
C LEU A 195 18.56 8.47 -20.44
N TYR A 196 19.61 8.95 -19.78
CA TYR A 196 20.49 10.01 -20.26
C TYR A 196 21.92 9.46 -20.45
N GLY A 197 22.64 10.05 -21.40
CA GLY A 197 24.01 9.66 -21.75
C GLY A 197 24.14 8.44 -22.66
N ALA A 198 25.37 8.18 -23.11
CA ALA A 198 25.76 7.00 -23.91
C ALA A 198 25.89 5.72 -23.05
N SER A 199 25.27 5.71 -21.86
CA SER A 199 25.27 4.62 -20.89
C SER A 199 24.38 3.45 -21.32
N LEU A 200 23.65 3.63 -22.42
CA LEU A 200 23.13 2.52 -23.22
C LEU A 200 24.25 2.00 -24.12
N ARG A 201 24.96 0.95 -23.69
CA ARG A 201 25.83 0.20 -24.59
C ARG A 201 25.02 -0.24 -25.81
N SER A 202 25.25 0.33 -26.99
CA SER A 202 24.58 -0.19 -28.18
C SER A 202 25.23 -1.51 -28.57
N ASN A 203 24.43 -2.55 -28.83
CA ASN A 203 24.85 -3.83 -29.40
C ASN A 203 25.64 -3.70 -30.73
N ARG A 204 25.72 -2.50 -31.30
CA ARG A 204 26.42 -2.18 -32.54
C ARG A 204 27.94 -2.46 -32.50
N LEU A 205 28.54 -2.50 -31.32
CA LEU A 205 29.96 -2.84 -31.14
C LEU A 205 30.19 -4.30 -30.72
N ASP A 206 29.11 -5.06 -30.51
CA ASP A 206 29.19 -6.49 -30.23
C ASP A 206 29.32 -7.25 -31.55
N GLY A 207 30.47 -7.88 -31.78
CA GLY A 207 30.63 -8.86 -32.87
C GLY A 207 31.60 -8.50 -34.00
N SER A 208 32.37 -7.41 -33.93
CA SER A 208 33.38 -7.12 -34.96
C SER A 208 34.83 -7.45 -34.55
N TRP A 209 35.11 -7.69 -33.27
CA TRP A 209 36.45 -7.96 -32.75
C TRP A 209 36.45 -9.21 -31.87
N ASN A 210 36.84 -10.34 -32.45
CA ASN A 210 37.01 -11.61 -31.73
C ASN A 210 38.44 -11.71 -31.17
N LEU A 211 38.57 -11.92 -29.86
CA LEU A 211 39.82 -12.25 -29.20
C LEU A 211 39.64 -13.61 -28.49
N TYR A 212 40.31 -14.66 -28.98
CA TYR A 212 40.33 -16.00 -28.36
C TYR A 212 38.95 -16.54 -27.95
N ASN A 213 38.08 -16.82 -28.93
CA ASN A 213 36.74 -17.41 -28.72
C ASN A 213 35.78 -16.58 -27.83
N SER A 214 36.11 -15.33 -27.56
CA SER A 214 35.22 -14.36 -26.91
C SER A 214 35.29 -13.03 -27.65
N THR A 215 34.18 -12.31 -27.75
CA THR A 215 34.25 -10.88 -28.09
C THR A 215 34.74 -10.15 -26.84
N LEU A 216 35.52 -9.07 -27.01
CA LEU A 216 36.03 -8.23 -25.89
C LEU A 216 34.93 -7.77 -24.92
N PHE A 217 33.67 -7.86 -25.35
CA PHE A 217 32.47 -7.30 -24.77
C PHE A 217 31.31 -8.30 -24.73
N SER A 218 31.59 -9.60 -24.63
CA SER A 218 30.62 -10.72 -24.69
C SER A 218 29.57 -10.80 -23.55
N TYR A 219 29.37 -9.73 -22.78
CA TYR A 219 28.32 -9.66 -21.76
C TYR A 219 27.06 -9.09 -22.39
N SER A 220 25.97 -9.88 -22.36
CA SER A 220 24.75 -9.68 -23.13
C SER A 220 23.90 -8.45 -22.78
N ASN A 221 24.26 -7.68 -21.75
CA ASN A 221 23.38 -6.67 -21.20
C ASN A 221 24.09 -5.31 -21.12
N VAL A 222 23.42 -4.31 -21.68
CA VAL A 222 23.60 -2.91 -21.34
C VAL A 222 23.45 -2.76 -19.83
N GLN A 223 24.41 -2.13 -19.16
CA GLN A 223 24.39 -1.99 -17.70
C GLN A 223 24.60 -0.53 -17.35
N ILE A 224 23.73 0.03 -16.52
CA ILE A 224 23.96 1.34 -15.91
C ILE A 224 24.71 1.19 -14.59
N PHE A 225 25.63 2.10 -14.30
CA PHE A 225 26.38 2.14 -13.04
C PHE A 225 26.03 3.42 -12.29
N PRO A 226 24.85 3.48 -11.65
CA PRO A 226 24.55 4.60 -10.79
C PRO A 226 25.48 4.57 -9.57
N TYR A 227 25.93 5.75 -9.16
CA TYR A 227 26.68 5.98 -7.94
C TYR A 227 25.80 6.68 -6.89
N GLU A 228 25.00 7.65 -7.33
CA GLU A 228 24.11 8.44 -6.47
C GLU A 228 22.68 8.46 -7.00
N ILE A 229 21.72 8.52 -6.07
CA ILE A 229 20.33 8.88 -6.34
C ILE A 229 20.06 10.23 -5.69
N ALA A 230 19.53 11.17 -6.46
CA ALA A 230 19.03 12.42 -5.92
C ALA A 230 17.52 12.58 -6.09
N PHE A 231 16.95 13.36 -5.20
CA PHE A 231 15.52 13.61 -5.05
C PHE A 231 15.27 15.11 -5.06
N GLY A 232 14.16 15.51 -5.67
CA GLY A 232 13.82 16.93 -5.80
C GLY A 232 12.33 17.23 -5.74
N VAL A 233 12.03 18.53 -5.81
CA VAL A 233 10.67 19.10 -5.69
C VAL A 233 10.25 19.92 -6.91
N GLY A 234 11.07 19.98 -7.96
CA GLY A 234 10.78 20.77 -9.17
C GLY A 234 10.14 19.98 -10.33
N GLY A 235 9.78 18.72 -10.12
CA GLY A 235 9.26 17.80 -11.15
C GLY A 235 7.81 18.02 -11.60
N LEU A 236 7.12 19.05 -11.09
CA LEU A 236 5.72 19.34 -11.41
C LEU A 236 5.59 20.60 -12.26
N ASN A 237 4.75 20.52 -13.30
CA ASN A 237 4.28 21.67 -14.05
C ASN A 237 2.76 21.80 -13.88
N ALA A 238 2.31 22.90 -13.26
CA ALA A 238 0.89 23.15 -12.95
C ALA A 238 0.18 21.98 -12.21
N GLY A 239 0.90 21.26 -11.34
CA GLY A 239 0.38 20.14 -10.55
C GLY A 239 0.41 18.78 -11.25
N ILE A 240 0.91 18.70 -12.48
CA ILE A 240 1.06 17.46 -13.24
C ILE A 240 2.55 17.11 -13.35
N PRO A 241 2.96 15.82 -13.21
CA PRO A 241 4.33 15.40 -13.45
C PRO A 241 4.83 15.82 -14.83
N ARG A 242 5.93 16.57 -14.86
CA ARG A 242 6.53 17.07 -16.10
C ARG A 242 7.25 15.94 -16.80
N VAL A 243 6.90 15.66 -18.06
CA VAL A 243 7.67 14.70 -18.86
C VAL A 243 9.13 15.16 -18.96
N PRO A 244 10.12 14.35 -18.51
CA PRO A 244 11.54 14.65 -18.67
C PRO A 244 11.90 14.96 -20.12
N GLN A 245 12.87 15.85 -20.35
CA GLN A 245 13.31 16.25 -21.68
C GLN A 245 14.75 15.80 -21.91
N PRO A 246 15.15 15.44 -23.14
CA PRO A 246 16.53 15.01 -23.43
C PRO A 246 17.60 16.06 -23.11
N SER A 247 17.22 17.34 -23.00
CA SER A 247 18.11 18.45 -22.65
C SER A 247 18.34 18.62 -21.14
N ASP A 248 17.66 17.84 -20.30
CA ASP A 248 17.85 17.91 -18.86
C ASP A 248 19.25 17.43 -18.47
N THR A 249 19.92 18.21 -17.64
CA THR A 249 21.26 17.91 -17.11
C THR A 249 21.22 17.51 -15.63
N GLY A 250 20.04 17.58 -14.99
CA GLY A 250 19.83 17.24 -13.60
C GLY A 250 18.39 17.44 -13.16
N LEU A 251 18.17 17.40 -11.85
CA LEU A 251 16.90 17.74 -11.21
C LEU A 251 16.63 19.24 -11.31
N GLN A 252 15.36 19.62 -11.27
CA GLN A 252 14.97 21.03 -11.35
C GLN A 252 15.19 21.75 -10.02
N ASP A 253 14.87 21.08 -8.90
CA ASP A 253 15.13 21.58 -7.55
C ASP A 253 15.52 20.42 -6.63
N GLU A 254 16.82 20.21 -6.47
CA GLU A 254 17.37 19.11 -5.69
C GLU A 254 17.29 19.37 -4.18
N VAL A 255 16.79 18.38 -3.44
CA VAL A 255 16.64 18.44 -1.97
C VAL A 255 17.63 17.52 -1.26
N LEU A 256 17.85 16.31 -1.81
CA LEU A 256 18.63 15.28 -1.14
C LEU A 256 19.33 14.40 -2.16
N ARG A 257 20.60 14.08 -1.91
CA ARG A 257 21.39 13.13 -2.69
C ARG A 257 22.04 12.10 -1.78
N LYS A 258 21.99 10.82 -2.17
CA LYS A 258 22.54 9.70 -1.39
C LYS A 258 23.16 8.65 -2.30
N LEU A 259 24.13 7.93 -1.75
CA LEU A 259 24.73 6.76 -2.41
C LEU A 259 23.68 5.68 -2.66
N VAL A 260 23.76 5.06 -3.83
CA VAL A 260 22.85 3.99 -4.22
C VAL A 260 23.29 2.64 -3.67
N GLU A 261 22.34 1.86 -3.15
CA GLU A 261 22.55 0.45 -2.86
C GLU A 261 22.13 -0.39 -4.07
N ILE A 262 23.07 -1.12 -4.66
CA ILE A 262 22.79 -2.00 -5.81
C ILE A 262 22.59 -3.41 -5.31
N ARG A 263 21.40 -3.98 -5.55
CA ARG A 263 21.09 -5.38 -5.26
C ARG A 263 20.89 -6.16 -6.55
N THR A 264 21.66 -7.22 -6.74
CA THR A 264 21.47 -8.15 -7.87
C THR A 264 20.49 -9.24 -7.47
N ASN A 265 19.42 -9.37 -8.25
CA ASN A 265 18.41 -10.40 -8.08
C ASN A 265 18.90 -11.74 -8.72
N PRO A 266 18.32 -12.89 -8.32
CA PRO A 266 18.71 -14.19 -8.87
C PRO A 266 18.45 -14.36 -10.37
N ASP A 267 17.55 -13.55 -10.95
CA ASP A 267 17.23 -13.50 -12.38
C ASP A 267 18.24 -12.68 -13.20
N GLY A 268 19.25 -12.09 -12.55
CA GLY A 268 20.26 -11.25 -13.18
C GLY A 268 19.87 -9.78 -13.33
N THR A 269 18.65 -9.39 -12.95
CA THR A 269 18.23 -7.98 -12.89
C THR A 269 18.81 -7.30 -11.67
N ARG A 270 19.04 -5.98 -11.72
CA ARG A 270 19.55 -5.19 -10.60
C ARG A 270 18.49 -4.23 -10.09
N ASN A 271 18.44 -4.05 -8.79
CA ASN A 271 17.58 -3.09 -8.11
C ASN A 271 18.47 -2.01 -7.48
N PHE A 272 18.22 -0.77 -7.83
CA PHE A 272 18.83 0.40 -7.21
C PHE A 272 17.94 0.86 -6.07
N GLN A 273 18.48 0.85 -4.85
CA GLN A 273 17.72 1.10 -3.63
C GLN A 273 18.32 2.26 -2.85
N VAL A 274 17.45 3.14 -2.34
CA VAL A 274 17.81 4.19 -1.38
C VAL A 274 16.70 4.36 -0.36
N THR A 275 17.11 4.44 0.92
CA THR A 275 16.23 4.75 2.04
C THR A 275 16.41 6.20 2.49
N ILE A 276 15.31 6.96 2.54
CA ILE A 276 15.22 8.29 3.15
C ILE A 276 14.67 8.14 4.57
N LYS A 277 15.47 8.55 5.54
CA LYS A 277 15.21 8.35 6.96
C LYS A 277 14.13 9.30 7.47
N GLN A 278 13.60 9.04 8.67
CA GLN A 278 12.56 9.89 9.28
C GLN A 278 13.00 11.36 9.43
N ALA A 279 14.26 11.57 9.80
CA ALA A 279 14.85 12.89 10.02
C ALA A 279 15.27 13.62 8.73
N GLU A 280 15.21 12.96 7.56
CA GLU A 280 15.72 13.49 6.29
C GLU A 280 14.57 14.05 5.44
N ALA A 281 14.85 15.14 4.71
CA ALA A 281 13.94 15.79 3.76
C ALA A 281 12.55 16.14 4.35
N ILE A 282 12.48 16.46 5.65
CA ILE A 282 11.22 16.81 6.32
C ILE A 282 10.61 18.06 5.67
N GLY A 283 9.31 17.99 5.33
CA GLY A 283 8.58 19.09 4.70
C GLY A 283 8.75 19.15 3.18
N ALA A 284 9.65 18.37 2.60
CA ALA A 284 9.80 18.28 1.15
C ALA A 284 8.67 17.46 0.52
N SER A 285 8.13 17.95 -0.59
CA SER A 285 7.14 17.23 -1.40
C SER A 285 7.81 16.60 -2.60
N ILE A 286 8.52 15.49 -2.35
CA ILE A 286 9.38 14.83 -3.35
C ILE A 286 8.54 14.44 -4.57
N ASN A 287 8.95 14.88 -5.76
CA ASN A 287 8.21 14.69 -7.01
C ASN A 287 9.11 14.39 -8.21
N GLU A 288 10.43 14.35 -8.01
CA GLU A 288 11.41 13.94 -9.02
C GLU A 288 12.52 13.12 -8.38
N LEU A 289 13.04 12.17 -9.16
CA LEU A 289 14.14 11.29 -8.82
C LEU A 289 15.08 11.20 -10.02
N ALA A 290 16.39 11.26 -9.75
CA ALA A 290 17.42 11.07 -10.74
C ALA A 290 18.53 10.13 -10.27
N LEU A 291 19.12 9.41 -11.23
CA LEU A 291 20.35 8.64 -11.04
C LEU A 291 21.52 9.39 -11.63
N PHE A 292 22.64 9.41 -10.92
CA PHE A 292 23.90 10.02 -11.33
C PHE A 292 25.03 8.98 -11.33
N ASP A 293 25.98 9.15 -12.25
CA ASP A 293 27.23 8.38 -12.24
C ASP A 293 28.23 8.93 -11.21
N GLU A 294 29.43 8.33 -11.13
CA GLU A 294 30.51 8.79 -10.25
C GLU A 294 31.04 10.19 -10.61
N ASN A 295 30.90 10.61 -11.88
CA ASN A 295 31.33 11.92 -12.36
C ASN A 295 30.27 13.01 -12.17
N GLY A 296 29.06 12.64 -11.72
CA GLY A 296 27.92 13.55 -11.56
C GLY A 296 27.11 13.76 -12.83
N ASP A 297 27.29 12.93 -13.86
CA ASP A 297 26.50 12.94 -15.08
C ASP A 297 25.14 12.26 -14.84
N LEU A 298 24.09 12.87 -15.39
CA LEU A 298 22.73 12.35 -15.31
C LEU A 298 22.60 11.05 -16.12
N LEU A 299 22.11 9.98 -15.47
CA LEU A 299 21.87 8.67 -16.08
C LEU A 299 20.38 8.37 -16.28
N PHE A 300 19.53 8.84 -15.37
CA PHE A 300 18.09 8.61 -15.41
C PHE A 300 17.36 9.75 -14.74
N LEU A 301 16.21 10.15 -15.29
CA LEU A 301 15.30 11.11 -14.65
C LEU A 301 13.86 10.58 -14.75
N LYS A 302 13.15 10.64 -13.64
CA LYS A 302 11.71 10.39 -13.57
C LYS A 302 11.04 11.39 -12.64
N THR A 303 9.95 11.97 -13.13
CA THR A 303 9.01 12.78 -12.34
C THR A 303 7.78 11.96 -11.99
N PHE A 304 7.15 12.26 -10.86
CA PHE A 304 5.96 11.56 -10.36
C PHE A 304 5.10 12.48 -9.48
N PRO A 305 3.86 12.08 -9.12
CA PRO A 305 3.02 12.89 -8.24
C PRO A 305 3.65 13.11 -6.86
N SER A 306 3.54 14.32 -6.32
CA SER A 306 4.16 14.73 -5.05
C SER A 306 3.92 13.75 -3.90
N LYS A 307 5.01 13.39 -3.21
CA LYS A 307 5.01 12.58 -2.00
C LYS A 307 5.46 13.43 -0.81
N PRO A 308 4.52 13.98 0.00
CA PRO A 308 4.87 14.84 1.12
C PRO A 308 5.59 14.06 2.22
N LYS A 309 6.81 14.47 2.58
CA LYS A 309 7.62 13.83 3.62
C LYS A 309 7.35 14.46 4.99
N ASP A 310 6.92 13.65 5.96
CA ASP A 310 6.82 14.03 7.37
C ASP A 310 7.96 13.44 8.21
N ASN A 311 7.99 13.74 9.52
CA ASN A 311 8.98 13.22 10.47
C ASN A 311 8.65 11.83 11.04
N LEU A 312 7.55 11.20 10.62
CA LEU A 312 7.06 9.93 11.14
C LEU A 312 7.32 8.76 10.19
N ILE A 313 7.46 9.05 8.89
CA ILE A 313 7.59 8.07 7.82
C ILE A 313 9.02 7.88 7.33
N VAL A 314 9.31 6.67 6.87
CA VAL A 314 10.51 6.28 6.13
C VAL A 314 10.12 6.06 4.68
N TYR A 315 10.94 6.50 3.72
CA TYR A 315 10.75 6.19 2.32
C TYR A 315 11.83 5.23 1.82
N ASP A 316 11.41 4.18 1.13
CA ASP A 316 12.29 3.23 0.45
C ASP A 316 12.00 3.32 -1.05
N PHE A 317 12.93 3.88 -1.82
CA PHE A 317 12.81 3.92 -3.27
C PHE A 317 13.56 2.75 -3.89
N VAL A 318 12.88 2.00 -4.78
CA VAL A 318 13.44 0.85 -5.49
C VAL A 318 13.23 1.05 -6.99
N ILE A 319 14.32 1.17 -7.73
CA ILE A 319 14.31 1.26 -9.20
C ILE A 319 14.80 -0.08 -9.74
N LYS A 320 13.94 -0.77 -10.49
CA LYS A 320 14.28 -2.01 -11.17
C LYS A 320 14.96 -1.68 -12.50
N GLU A 321 16.10 -2.30 -12.74
CA GLU A 321 16.80 -2.22 -14.01
C GLU A 321 16.10 -3.11 -15.04
N GLU A 322 15.44 -2.47 -16.00
CA GLU A 322 14.79 -3.10 -17.13
C GLU A 322 15.16 -2.33 -18.42
N PHE A 323 15.51 -3.08 -19.46
CA PHE A 323 15.81 -2.56 -20.80
C PHE A 323 14.85 -3.21 -21.81
N LEU A 324 14.47 -2.45 -22.84
CA LEU A 324 13.70 -2.93 -24.00
C LEU A 324 14.61 -3.59 -25.04
#